data_AF-A0A0S3G4K5-F1
#
_entry.id   AF-A0A0S3G4K5-F1
#
_cell.length_a   1.000
_cell.length_b   1.000
_cell.length_c   1.000
_cell.angle_alpha   90.00
_cell.angle_beta   90.00
_cell.angle_gamma   90.00
#
_symmetry.space_group_name_H-M   'P 1'
#
loop_
_entity.id
_entity.type
_entity.pdbx_description
1 polymer ?
#
loop_
_entity_poly.entity_id
_entity_poly.type
_entity_poly.pdbx_seq_one_letter_code
_entity_poly.pdbx_strand_id
1 'polypeptide(L)'
;TSKHTPVQAFKLKHESDEWFRLNLHAAQPKMFKRKGDKEYSESKFETYYDEVLFKGKSAKELDASKFEDTALFTSSAFGTGKMYTFKKEFKPSKVTFDKKEVGKPNNAKYLEVVVFVGSDSKKFVKLYYFYTGDSRLKETYFELKDDKWV
;
A
#
# COMPACT_ATOMS: atom_id res chain seq x y z
N THR A 1 15.45 17.40 12.20
CA THR A 1 13.98 17.45 12.02
C THR A 1 13.30 16.71 13.16
N SER A 2 12.22 17.26 13.73
CA SER A 2 11.51 16.65 14.86
C SER A 2 10.69 15.45 14.41
N LYS A 3 10.47 14.45 15.29
CA LYS A 3 9.58 13.30 15.01
C LYS A 3 8.11 13.70 14.80
N HIS A 4 7.75 14.92 15.16
CA HIS A 4 6.42 15.48 14.98
C HIS A 4 6.31 16.40 13.77
N THR A 5 7.39 16.57 13.00
CA THR A 5 7.35 17.40 11.80
C THR A 5 6.48 16.72 10.73
N PRO A 6 5.36 17.33 10.30
CA PRO A 6 4.58 16.81 9.20
C PRO A 6 5.36 16.93 7.90
N VAL A 7 5.33 15.88 7.10
CA VAL A 7 6.02 15.81 5.79
C VAL A 7 4.99 15.81 4.66
N GLN A 8 3.83 15.17 4.87
CA GLN A 8 2.79 15.08 3.86
C GLN A 8 1.41 14.94 4.51
N ALA A 9 0.41 15.54 3.88
CA ALA A 9 -0.99 15.48 4.30
C ALA A 9 -1.85 14.87 3.20
N PHE A 10 -2.82 14.06 3.59
CA PHE A 10 -3.77 13.43 2.68
C PHE A 10 -5.18 13.60 3.21
N LYS A 11 -6.05 14.11 2.34
CA LYS A 11 -7.49 14.04 2.53
C LYS A 11 -8.00 12.75 1.86
N LEU A 12 -8.69 11.92 2.62
CA LEU A 12 -9.14 10.60 2.22
C LEU A 12 -10.67 10.57 2.37
N LYS A 13 -11.36 10.02 1.37
CA LYS A 13 -12.81 9.86 1.38
C LYS A 13 -13.14 8.40 1.15
N HIS A 14 -13.93 7.82 2.05
CA HIS A 14 -14.43 6.46 1.96
C HIS A 14 -15.94 6.51 2.14
N GLU A 15 -16.69 6.22 1.08
CA GLU A 15 -18.14 6.41 1.06
C GLU A 15 -18.51 7.87 1.45
N SER A 16 -19.25 8.05 2.56
CA SER A 16 -19.59 9.35 3.14
C SER A 16 -18.59 9.83 4.20
N ASP A 17 -17.70 8.97 4.69
CA ASP A 17 -16.75 9.29 5.75
C ASP A 17 -15.52 10.04 5.22
N GLU A 18 -15.17 11.13 5.91
CA GLU A 18 -13.98 11.92 5.64
C GLU A 18 -12.89 11.59 6.67
N TRP A 19 -11.71 11.26 6.15
CA TRP A 19 -10.53 10.91 6.92
C TRP A 19 -9.37 11.80 6.51
N PHE A 20 -8.49 12.06 7.46
CA PHE A 20 -7.26 12.80 7.24
C PHE A 20 -6.08 11.98 7.71
N ARG A 21 -5.04 11.88 6.86
CA ARG A 21 -3.78 11.22 7.21
C ARG A 21 -2.65 12.24 7.16
N LEU A 22 -1.90 12.34 8.25
CA LEU A 22 -0.62 13.04 8.30
C LEU A 22 0.52 12.04 8.36
N ASN A 23 1.44 12.13 7.41
CA ASN A 23 2.72 11.43 7.49
C ASN A 23 3.72 12.35 8.19
N LEU A 24 4.17 11.95 9.37
CA LEU A 24 5.19 12.64 10.15
C LEU A 24 6.58 12.09 9.84
N HIS A 25 7.64 12.86 10.09
CA HIS A 25 8.99 12.34 10.01
C HIS A 25 9.27 11.35 11.17
N ALA A 26 9.75 10.12 10.97
CA ALA A 26 10.18 9.48 9.73
C ALA A 26 9.12 8.48 9.22
N ALA A 27 8.20 8.95 8.36
CA ALA A 27 7.09 8.23 7.76
C ALA A 27 6.08 7.59 8.74
N GLN A 28 5.90 8.15 9.93
CA GLN A 28 4.87 7.69 10.88
C GLN A 28 3.50 8.26 10.49
N PRO A 29 2.49 7.42 10.19
CA PRO A 29 1.17 7.92 9.85
C PRO A 29 0.36 8.22 11.11
N LYS A 30 -0.31 9.36 11.13
CA LYS A 30 -1.38 9.73 12.06
C LYS A 30 -2.69 9.83 11.31
N MET A 31 -3.71 9.13 11.79
CA MET A 31 -5.03 9.12 11.19
C MET A 31 -5.99 9.93 12.04
N PHE A 32 -6.88 10.65 11.38
CA PHE A 32 -7.95 11.40 12.02
C PHE A 32 -9.25 11.15 11.28
N LYS A 33 -10.31 10.82 12.01
CA LYS A 33 -11.67 10.69 11.49
C LYS A 33 -12.44 11.99 11.78
N ARG A 34 -13.13 12.53 10.78
CA ARG A 34 -14.05 13.66 10.98
C ARG A 34 -15.24 13.22 11.84
N LYS A 35 -15.58 14.01 12.87
CA LYS A 35 -16.72 13.78 13.78
C LYS A 35 -17.84 14.82 13.66
N GLY A 36 -17.54 15.98 13.06
CA GLY A 36 -18.48 17.07 12.85
C GLY A 36 -17.92 18.04 11.81
N ASP A 37 -18.50 19.24 11.70
CA ASP A 37 -18.10 20.16 10.61
C ASP A 37 -16.67 20.67 10.70
N LYS A 38 -16.10 20.75 11.91
CA LYS A 38 -14.75 21.28 12.15
C LYS A 38 -13.93 20.42 13.11
N GLU A 39 -14.41 19.22 13.44
CA GLU A 39 -13.79 18.37 14.45
C GLU A 39 -13.30 17.05 13.88
N TYR A 40 -12.09 16.70 14.30
CA TYR A 40 -11.41 15.47 13.96
C TYR A 40 -10.94 14.78 15.23
N SER A 41 -11.14 13.47 15.34
CA SER A 41 -10.57 12.66 16.40
C SER A 41 -9.45 11.77 15.86
N GLU A 42 -8.34 11.69 16.57
CA GLU A 42 -7.27 10.74 16.23
C GLU A 42 -7.78 9.30 16.27
N SER A 43 -7.26 8.48 15.37
CA SER A 43 -7.52 7.05 15.27
C SER A 43 -6.22 6.33 14.97
N LYS A 44 -6.14 5.05 15.34
CA LYS A 44 -4.99 4.21 15.00
C LYS A 44 -4.99 3.91 13.50
N PHE A 45 -3.80 3.82 12.91
CA PHE A 45 -3.67 3.50 11.50
C PHE A 45 -4.18 2.09 11.19
N GLU A 46 -3.97 1.16 12.11
CA GLU A 46 -4.42 -0.23 12.03
C GLU A 46 -5.96 -0.33 12.01
N THR A 47 -6.64 0.46 12.85
CA THR A 47 -8.10 0.54 12.85
C THR A 47 -8.61 1.06 11.50
N TYR A 48 -8.03 2.14 10.98
CA TYR A 48 -8.36 2.61 9.63
C TYR A 48 -8.11 1.55 8.55
N TYR A 49 -7.01 0.81 8.65
CA TYR A 49 -6.65 -0.22 7.69
C TYR A 49 -7.70 -1.34 7.61
N ASP A 50 -8.08 -1.90 8.75
CA ASP A 50 -9.01 -3.05 8.80
C ASP A 50 -10.48 -2.63 8.72
N GLU A 51 -10.88 -1.53 9.34
CA GLU A 51 -12.29 -1.13 9.47
C GLU A 51 -12.76 -0.14 8.39
N VAL A 52 -11.85 0.41 7.59
CA VAL A 52 -12.17 1.39 6.55
C VAL A 52 -11.62 0.94 5.21
N LEU A 53 -10.30 0.89 5.05
CA LEU A 53 -9.67 0.59 3.75
C LEU A 53 -10.03 -0.82 3.24
N PHE A 54 -10.02 -1.80 4.13
CA PHE A 54 -10.34 -3.20 3.82
C PHE A 54 -11.57 -3.71 4.57
N LYS A 55 -12.48 -2.82 4.94
CA LYS A 55 -13.72 -3.17 5.63
C LYS A 55 -14.47 -4.28 4.89
N GLY A 56 -14.78 -5.37 5.58
CA GLY A 56 -15.51 -6.52 5.02
C GLY A 56 -14.74 -7.35 3.98
N LYS A 57 -13.50 -6.98 3.62
CA LYS A 57 -12.68 -7.71 2.66
C LYS A 57 -11.95 -8.86 3.34
N SER A 58 -11.98 -10.03 2.71
CA SER A 58 -11.23 -11.20 3.16
C SER A 58 -9.73 -11.03 2.94
N ALA A 59 -8.94 -11.66 3.81
CA ALA A 59 -7.49 -11.76 3.64
C ALA A 59 -7.17 -12.83 2.60
N LYS A 60 -6.41 -12.49 1.55
CA LYS A 60 -5.99 -13.43 0.51
C LYS A 60 -4.56 -13.15 0.06
N GLU A 61 -3.90 -14.18 -0.45
CA GLU A 61 -2.64 -14.02 -1.17
C GLU A 61 -2.89 -13.29 -2.50
N LEU A 62 -2.05 -12.29 -2.79
CA LEU A 62 -2.03 -11.61 -4.09
C LEU A 62 -0.86 -12.15 -4.92
N ASP A 63 -1.19 -12.81 -6.02
CA ASP A 63 -0.21 -13.16 -7.06
C ASP A 63 -0.06 -12.00 -8.05
N ALA A 64 1.01 -11.24 -7.88
CA ALA A 64 1.32 -10.05 -8.67
C ALA A 64 1.77 -10.38 -10.08
N SER A 65 2.08 -11.65 -10.44
CA SER A 65 2.38 -11.98 -11.84
C SER A 65 1.14 -11.90 -12.73
N LYS A 66 -0.07 -11.91 -12.13
CA LYS A 66 -1.34 -11.64 -12.80
C LYS A 66 -1.61 -10.15 -12.98
N PHE A 67 -0.58 -9.32 -13.08
CA PHE A 67 -0.71 -7.86 -13.20
C PHE A 67 -1.51 -7.41 -14.44
N GLU A 68 -1.62 -8.25 -15.46
CA GLU A 68 -2.44 -7.97 -16.65
C GLU A 68 -3.93 -8.31 -16.47
N ASP A 69 -4.30 -9.00 -15.38
CA ASP A 69 -5.70 -9.24 -15.04
C ASP A 69 -6.37 -7.93 -14.64
N THR A 70 -7.19 -7.41 -15.55
CA THR A 70 -7.90 -6.13 -15.37
C THR A 70 -8.97 -6.21 -14.29
N ALA A 71 -9.38 -7.38 -13.80
CA ALA A 71 -10.21 -7.49 -12.61
C ALA A 71 -9.43 -7.16 -11.33
N LEU A 72 -8.11 -7.39 -11.33
CA LEU A 72 -7.24 -7.22 -10.16
C LEU A 72 -6.41 -5.93 -10.21
N PHE A 73 -6.01 -5.47 -11.41
CA PHE A 73 -5.08 -4.35 -11.57
C PHE A 73 -5.62 -3.27 -12.51
N THR A 74 -5.24 -2.03 -12.25
CA THR A 74 -5.39 -0.90 -13.17
C THR A 74 -4.03 -0.57 -13.78
N SER A 75 -3.96 -0.52 -15.11
CA SER A 75 -2.74 -0.14 -15.82
C SER A 75 -2.70 1.37 -16.10
N SER A 76 -1.50 1.92 -16.16
CA SER A 76 -1.23 3.30 -16.59
C SER A 76 0.19 3.40 -17.16
N ALA A 77 0.44 4.44 -17.95
CA ALA A 77 1.77 4.68 -18.52
C ALA A 77 2.77 5.05 -17.42
N PHE A 78 4.01 4.57 -17.55
CA PHE A 78 5.11 4.91 -16.66
C PHE A 78 6.42 5.01 -17.45
N GLY A 79 6.86 6.24 -17.77
CA GLY A 79 7.96 6.47 -18.69
C GLY A 79 7.67 5.83 -20.05
N THR A 80 8.58 5.00 -20.56
CA THR A 80 8.39 4.18 -21.77
C THR A 80 7.70 2.84 -21.51
N GLY A 81 7.44 2.52 -20.24
CA GLY A 81 6.82 1.28 -19.79
C GLY A 81 5.41 1.48 -19.25
N LYS A 82 4.97 0.51 -18.44
CA LYS A 82 3.66 0.51 -17.78
C LYS A 82 3.79 0.25 -16.29
N MET A 83 2.89 0.82 -15.51
CA MET A 83 2.69 0.43 -14.11
C MET A 83 1.28 -0.13 -13.92
N TYR A 84 1.18 -1.18 -13.12
CA TYR A 84 -0.03 -1.92 -12.83
C TYR A 84 -0.28 -1.87 -11.32
N THR A 85 -1.32 -1.17 -10.91
CA THR A 85 -1.64 -0.95 -9.49
C THR A 85 -2.77 -1.86 -9.07
N PHE A 86 -2.58 -2.64 -8.01
CA PHE A 86 -3.62 -3.51 -7.47
C PHE A 86 -4.84 -2.69 -7.02
N LYS A 87 -6.03 -3.10 -7.47
CA LYS A 87 -7.32 -2.42 -7.21
C LYS A 87 -7.81 -2.55 -5.77
N LYS A 88 -7.12 -3.32 -4.92
CA LYS A 88 -7.49 -3.56 -3.52
C LYS A 88 -8.78 -4.34 -3.38
N GLU A 89 -9.09 -5.22 -4.33
CA GLU A 89 -10.30 -6.07 -4.33
C GLU A 89 -10.43 -6.92 -3.04
N PHE A 90 -9.31 -7.26 -2.43
CA PHE A 90 -9.22 -7.98 -1.16
C PHE A 90 -8.05 -7.46 -0.32
N LYS A 91 -7.98 -7.86 0.95
CA LYS A 91 -6.88 -7.53 1.86
C LYS A 91 -5.68 -8.44 1.58
N PRO A 92 -4.54 -7.94 1.07
CA PRO A 92 -3.40 -8.81 0.80
C PRO A 92 -2.80 -9.31 2.13
N SER A 93 -2.78 -10.62 2.35
CA SER A 93 -2.05 -11.23 3.46
C SER A 93 -0.58 -11.46 3.10
N LYS A 94 -0.31 -11.64 1.81
CA LYS A 94 0.99 -11.97 1.23
C LYS A 94 1.00 -11.53 -0.23
N VAL A 95 2.19 -11.17 -0.72
CA VAL A 95 2.40 -10.86 -2.14
C VAL A 95 3.39 -11.88 -2.71
N THR A 96 2.98 -12.53 -3.79
CA THR A 96 3.83 -13.43 -4.58
C THR A 96 3.91 -12.94 -6.01
N PHE A 97 4.83 -13.50 -6.77
CA PHE A 97 4.93 -13.32 -8.21
C PHE A 97 5.41 -14.66 -8.78
N ASP A 98 4.56 -15.34 -9.55
CA ASP A 98 4.83 -16.69 -10.06
C ASP A 98 5.23 -17.66 -8.94
N LYS A 99 4.42 -17.69 -7.87
CA LYS A 99 4.59 -18.52 -6.66
C LYS A 99 5.81 -18.17 -5.78
N LYS A 100 6.62 -17.19 -6.16
CA LYS A 100 7.75 -16.70 -5.34
C LYS A 100 7.31 -15.55 -4.48
N GLU A 101 7.73 -15.52 -3.23
CA GLU A 101 7.40 -14.40 -2.34
C GLU A 101 8.12 -13.13 -2.78
N VAL A 102 7.38 -12.02 -2.79
CA VAL A 102 7.93 -10.69 -3.02
C VAL A 102 8.06 -10.02 -1.68
N GLY A 103 9.28 -9.99 -1.14
CA GLY A 103 9.55 -9.52 0.20
C GLY A 103 8.98 -10.42 1.31
N LYS A 104 9.51 -10.28 2.52
CA LYS A 104 9.02 -10.96 3.73
C LYS A 104 8.86 -10.01 4.91
N PRO A 105 8.12 -8.90 4.78
CA PRO A 105 7.88 -8.08 5.94
C PRO A 105 6.87 -8.80 6.86
N ASN A 106 7.38 -9.57 7.82
CA ASN A 106 6.60 -10.02 8.98
C ASN A 106 5.88 -8.79 9.55
N ASN A 107 4.57 -8.88 9.75
CA ASN A 107 3.74 -7.77 10.23
C ASN A 107 3.58 -6.56 9.27
N ALA A 108 3.59 -6.79 7.95
CA ALA A 108 3.14 -5.79 6.98
C ALA A 108 1.62 -5.74 6.84
N LYS A 109 1.08 -4.52 6.80
CA LYS A 109 -0.26 -4.19 6.30
C LYS A 109 -0.10 -3.51 4.94
N TYR A 110 -0.26 -4.28 3.86
CA TYR A 110 -0.06 -3.79 2.49
C TYR A 110 -1.11 -2.76 2.09
N LEU A 111 -0.65 -1.56 1.71
CA LEU A 111 -1.47 -0.42 1.31
C LEU A 111 -1.54 -0.28 -0.22
N GLU A 112 -0.47 -0.65 -0.91
CA GLU A 112 -0.38 -0.63 -2.37
C GLU A 112 0.61 -1.69 -2.84
N VAL A 113 0.25 -2.37 -3.92
CA VAL A 113 1.13 -3.30 -4.64
C VAL A 113 1.12 -2.83 -6.09
N VAL A 114 2.31 -2.53 -6.61
CA VAL A 114 2.47 -2.05 -7.98
C VAL A 114 3.49 -2.90 -8.70
N VAL A 115 3.16 -3.36 -9.90
CA VAL A 115 4.11 -3.98 -10.82
C VAL A 115 4.48 -2.98 -11.89
N PHE A 116 5.77 -2.71 -12.02
CA PHE A 116 6.32 -1.93 -13.12
C PHE A 116 6.84 -2.88 -14.19
N VAL A 117 6.55 -2.58 -15.45
CA VAL A 117 7.06 -3.32 -16.61
C VAL A 117 7.75 -2.32 -17.53
N GLY A 118 9.07 -2.45 -17.64
CA GLY A 118 9.90 -1.65 -18.54
C GLY A 118 9.74 -2.07 -20.00
N SER A 119 10.19 -1.21 -20.92
CA SER A 119 10.20 -1.52 -22.36
C SER A 119 11.13 -2.68 -22.72
N ASP A 120 12.10 -2.98 -21.85
CA ASP A 120 13.00 -4.14 -21.93
C ASP A 120 12.41 -5.40 -21.27
N SER A 121 11.10 -5.38 -20.97
CA SER A 121 10.37 -6.45 -20.26
C SER A 121 10.83 -6.74 -18.83
N LYS A 122 11.78 -5.95 -18.28
CA LYS A 122 12.15 -6.05 -16.86
C LYS A 122 10.98 -5.65 -16.00
N LYS A 123 10.86 -6.34 -14.86
CA LYS A 123 9.77 -6.15 -13.92
C LYS A 123 10.30 -5.79 -12.55
N PHE A 124 9.64 -4.84 -11.93
CA PHE A 124 9.88 -4.46 -10.54
C PHE A 124 8.57 -4.51 -9.79
N VAL A 125 8.60 -4.94 -8.54
CA VAL A 125 7.43 -4.89 -7.67
C VAL A 125 7.68 -3.89 -6.56
N LYS A 126 6.79 -2.90 -6.45
CA LYS A 126 6.77 -1.96 -5.32
C LYS A 126 5.74 -2.43 -4.31
N LEU A 127 6.17 -2.57 -3.07
CA LEU A 127 5.30 -2.78 -1.92
C LEU A 127 5.29 -1.49 -1.09
N TYR A 128 4.11 -0.89 -0.96
CA TYR A 128 3.87 0.16 0.00
C TYR A 128 3.03 -0.40 1.14
N TYR A 129 3.56 -0.37 2.36
CA TYR A 129 2.94 -1.03 3.50
C TYR A 129 3.17 -0.28 4.80
N PHE A 130 2.28 -0.48 5.77
CA PHE A 130 2.51 -0.10 7.15
C PHE A 130 3.16 -1.27 7.88
N TYR A 131 4.35 -1.04 8.45
CA TYR A 131 5.06 -2.03 9.24
C TYR A 131 4.71 -1.83 10.72
N THR A 132 4.01 -2.80 11.31
CA THR A 132 3.52 -2.62 12.69
C THR A 132 4.64 -2.67 13.73
N GLY A 133 5.82 -3.23 13.40
CA GLY A 133 6.94 -3.36 14.34
C GLY A 133 7.58 -2.03 14.76
N ASP A 134 7.54 -1.02 13.91
CA ASP A 134 8.01 0.34 14.23
C ASP A 134 6.95 1.43 13.96
N SER A 135 5.73 1.01 13.59
CA SER A 135 4.59 1.86 13.24
C SER A 135 4.90 2.89 12.13
N ARG A 136 5.68 2.51 11.11
CA ARG A 136 6.03 3.38 9.98
C ARG A 136 5.53 2.83 8.65
N LEU A 137 5.27 3.76 7.74
CA LEU A 137 5.07 3.46 6.33
C LEU A 137 6.40 3.14 5.68
N LYS A 138 6.45 2.06 4.92
CA LYS A 138 7.62 1.60 4.18
C LYS A 138 7.24 1.47 2.71
N GLU A 139 8.16 1.89 1.86
CA GLU A 139 8.11 1.69 0.42
C GLU A 139 9.37 0.93 0.04
N THR A 140 9.18 -0.25 -0.56
CA THR A 140 10.28 -1.12 -0.96
C THR A 140 10.06 -1.56 -2.39
N TYR A 141 11.12 -1.52 -3.19
CA TYR A 141 11.14 -1.97 -4.57
C TYR A 141 11.93 -3.26 -4.64
N PHE A 142 11.38 -4.25 -5.33
CA PHE A 142 11.99 -5.55 -5.52
C PHE A 142 12.25 -5.79 -7.00
N GLU A 143 13.40 -6.37 -7.30
CA GLU A 143 13.73 -6.91 -8.61
C GLU A 143 14.03 -8.41 -8.49
N LEU A 144 13.81 -9.14 -9.59
CA LEU A 144 14.11 -10.57 -9.63
C LEU A 144 15.60 -10.76 -9.98
N LYS A 145 16.37 -11.29 -9.03
CA LYS A 145 17.77 -11.72 -9.22
C LYS A 145 17.94 -13.14 -8.73
N ASP A 146 18.62 -13.98 -9.51
CA ASP A 146 18.91 -15.38 -9.16
C ASP A 146 17.68 -16.12 -8.61
N ASP A 147 16.55 -15.96 -9.30
CA ASP A 147 15.27 -16.56 -8.96
C ASP A 147 14.60 -16.06 -7.66
N LYS A 148 15.08 -14.95 -7.10
CA LYS A 148 14.58 -14.34 -5.85
C LYS A 148 14.25 -12.86 -6.02
N TRP A 149 13.15 -12.42 -5.42
CA TRP A 149 12.80 -11.02 -5.33
C TRP A 149 13.59 -10.38 -4.18
N VAL A 150 14.49 -9.46 -4.51
CA VAL A 150 15.41 -8.77 -3.58
C VAL A 150 15.32 -7.27 -3.69
#